data_AF-A0A6B3EV43-F1
#
_entry.id   AF-A0A6B3EV43-F1
#
_cell.length_a   1.000
_cell.length_b   1.000
_cell.length_c   1.000
_cell.angle_alpha   90.00
_cell.angle_beta   90.00
_cell.angle_gamma   90.00
#
_symmetry.space_group_name_H-M   'P 1'
#
loop_
_entity.id
_entity.type
_entity.pdbx_description
1 polymer ?
#
loop_
_entity_poly.entity_id
_entity_poly.type
_entity_poly.pdbx_seq_one_letter_code
_entity_poly.pdbx_strand_id
1 'polypeptide(L)' 'ELDDAFLFVSAAGDGSCLAVLAGPDADIGQIAYEMTLLVKRVGVHLGQAPRTDISAGG' A
#
# COMPACT_ATOMS: atom_id res chain seq x y z
N GLU A 1 1.24 18.43 10.43
CA GLU A 1 2.60 17.87 10.23
C GLU A 1 2.57 16.43 10.75
N LEU A 2 3.23 15.51 10.04
CA LEU A 2 3.40 14.09 10.43
C LEU A 2 4.77 13.94 11.10
N ASP A 3 5.09 14.81 12.06
CA ASP A 3 6.47 15.01 12.51
C ASP A 3 7.12 13.76 13.11
N ASP A 4 6.29 12.85 13.62
CA ASP A 4 6.73 11.62 14.26
C ASP A 4 6.01 10.39 13.69
N ALA A 5 5.85 10.30 12.37
CA ALA A 5 5.23 9.12 11.76
C ALA A 5 5.93 8.64 10.48
N PHE A 6 5.97 7.32 10.30
CA PHE A 6 6.51 6.66 9.14
C PHE A 6 5.39 6.16 8.23
N LEU A 7 5.42 6.55 6.96
CA LEU A 7 4.53 6.01 5.92
C LEU A 7 5.29 4.99 5.06
N PHE A 8 4.82 3.75 5.07
CA PHE A 8 5.33 2.67 4.24
C PHE A 8 4.37 2.43 3.08
N VAL A 9 4.90 2.29 1.87
CA VAL A 9 4.12 1.98 0.66
C VAL A 9 4.76 0.80 -0.07
N SER A 10 3.96 -0.19 -0.43
CA SER A 10 4.40 -1.34 -1.22
C SER A 10 3.35 -1.71 -2.28
N ALA A 11 3.80 -2.29 -3.39
CA ALA A 11 2.89 -2.86 -4.38
C ALA A 11 2.07 -3.99 -3.75
N ALA A 12 0.75 -3.99 -3.98
CA ALA A 12 -0.15 -4.94 -3.33
C ALA A 12 -1.10 -5.62 -4.32
N GLY A 13 -0.68 -5.78 -5.57
CA GLY A 13 -1.50 -6.28 -6.67
C GLY A 13 -1.38 -5.37 -7.89
N ASP A 14 -1.83 -5.85 -9.04
CA ASP A 14 -1.77 -5.07 -10.28
C ASP A 14 -2.64 -3.82 -10.15
N GLY A 15 -2.04 -2.64 -10.35
CA GLY A 15 -2.75 -1.37 -10.23
C GLY A 15 -3.11 -0.97 -8.79
N SER A 16 -2.54 -1.62 -7.76
CA SER A 16 -2.82 -1.29 -6.36
C SER A 16 -1.58 -1.29 -5.45
N CYS A 17 -1.71 -0.62 -4.31
CA CYS A 17 -0.66 -0.54 -3.29
C CYS A 17 -1.24 -0.70 -1.87
N LEU A 18 -0.40 -1.16 -0.97
CA LEU A 18 -0.63 -1.19 0.47
C LEU A 18 0.13 -0.03 1.09
N ALA A 19 -0.58 0.84 1.83
CA ALA A 19 0.00 1.93 2.59
C ALA A 19 -0.22 1.68 4.09
N VAL A 20 0.83 1.81 4.90
CA VAL A 20 0.79 1.68 6.36
C VAL A 20 1.40 2.91 6.98
N LEU A 21 0.66 3.57 7.87
CA LEU A 21 1.14 4.69 8.68
C LEU A 21 1.41 4.20 10.10
N ALA A 22 2.61 4.43 10.61
CA ALA A 22 3.03 4.00 11.93
C ALA A 22 3.63 5.17 12.73
N GLY A 23 3.47 5.14 14.05
CA GLY A 23 4.11 6.09 14.96
C GLY A 23 5.62 5.84 15.11
N PRO A 24 6.32 6.70 15.87
CA PRO A 24 7.78 6.71 15.92
C PRO A 24 8.33 5.54 16.74
N ASP A 25 7.54 5.02 17.69
CA ASP A 25 7.90 3.92 18.57
C ASP A 25 7.62 2.53 17.96
N ALA A 26 7.15 2.49 16.71
CA ALA A 26 6.78 1.25 16.06
C ALA A 26 8.01 0.47 15.56
N ASP A 27 7.99 -0.85 15.72
CA ASP A 27 9.05 -1.72 15.18
C ASP A 27 8.94 -1.81 13.65
N ILE A 28 9.85 -1.12 12.96
CA ILE A 28 9.93 -1.06 11.50
C ILE A 28 10.16 -2.45 10.89
N GLY A 29 10.97 -3.30 11.53
CA GLY A 29 11.25 -4.65 11.06
C GLY A 29 10.01 -5.52 11.08
N GLN A 30 9.22 -5.42 12.16
CA GLN A 30 7.95 -6.13 12.28
C GLN A 30 6.92 -5.62 11.25
N ILE A 31 6.82 -4.31 11.06
CA ILE A 31 5.93 -3.72 10.04
C ILE A 31 6.29 -4.26 8.65
N ALA A 32 7.57 -4.21 8.27
CA ALA A 32 8.02 -4.68 6.97
C ALA A 32 7.77 -6.18 6.76
N TYR A 33 8.01 -6.98 7.80
CA TYR A 33 7.74 -8.42 7.78
C TYR A 33 6.25 -8.72 7.57
N GLU A 34 5.38 -8.11 8.37
CA GLU A 34 3.93 -8.32 8.27
C GLU A 34 3.36 -7.77 6.96
N MET A 35 3.83 -6.61 6.50
CA MET A 35 3.45 -6.06 5.18
C MET A 35 3.80 -7.03 4.06
N THR A 36 4.98 -7.64 4.11
CA THR A 36 5.40 -8.65 3.13
C THR A 36 4.49 -9.88 3.17
N LEU A 37 4.16 -10.39 4.36
CA LEU A 37 3.23 -11.51 4.49
C LEU A 37 1.81 -11.15 4.05
N LEU A 38 1.35 -9.92 4.32
CA LEU A 38 0.03 -9.46 3.96
C LEU A 38 -0.09 -9.36 2.45
N VAL A 39 0.84 -8.68 1.77
CA VAL A 39 0.88 -8.60 0.29
C VAL A 39 0.92 -10.00 -0.35
N LYS A 40 1.72 -10.93 0.19
CA LYS A 40 1.74 -12.31 -0.33
C LYS A 40 0.40 -13.03 -0.21
N ARG A 41 -0.35 -12.78 0.87
CA ARG A 41 -1.63 -13.47 1.15
C ARG A 41 -2.81 -12.83 0.42
N VAL A 42 -2.89 -11.50 0.43
CA VAL A 42 -4.07 -10.78 -0.07
C VAL A 42 -3.84 -10.03 -1.37
N GLY A 43 -2.59 -9.85 -1.81
CA GLY A 43 -2.27 -8.99 -2.96
C GLY A 43 -2.94 -9.40 -4.27
N VAL A 44 -3.15 -10.71 -4.48
CA VAL A 44 -3.89 -11.24 -5.65
C VAL A 44 -5.36 -10.81 -5.69
N HIS A 45 -5.94 -10.46 -4.54
CA HIS A 45 -7.34 -10.02 -4.41
C HIS A 45 -7.48 -8.50 -4.48
N LEU A 46 -6.37 -7.77 -4.37
CA LEU A 46 -6.34 -6.31 -4.30
C LEU A 46 -6.03 -5.67 -5.66
N GLY A 47 -5.81 -6.46 -6.72
CA GLY A 47 -5.59 -5.91 -8.07
C GLY A 47 -6.80 -5.10 -8.54
N GLN A 48 -6.55 -3.94 -9.17
CA GLN A 48 -7.58 -3.02 -9.65
C GLN A 48 -7.29 -2.62 -11.11
N ALA A 49 -8.35 -2.60 -11.93
CA ALA A 49 -8.24 -2.08 -13.28
C ALA A 49 -7.91 -0.57 -13.26
N PRO A 50 -7.15 -0.06 -14.24
CA PRO A 50 -6.93 1.37 -14.39
C PRO A 50 -8.25 2.14 -14.41
N ARG A 51 -8.30 3.30 -13.74
CA ARG A 51 -9.47 4.17 -13.83
C ARG A 51 -9.61 4.65 -15.26
N THR A 52 -10.73 4.33 -15.89
CA THR A 52 -11.07 4.89 -17.19
C THR A 52 -11.39 6.37 -17.00
N ASP A 53 -10.59 7.25 -17.58
CA ASP A 53 -10.94 8.66 -17.66
C ASP A 53 -12.17 8.80 -18.57
N ILE A 54 -13.23 9.45 -18.08
CA ILE A 54 -14.44 9.72 -18.88
C ILE A 54 -14.16 10.74 -20.01
N SER A 55 -12.93 11.27 -20.12
CA SER A 55 -12.54 12.28 -21.11
C SER A 55 -11.99 11.73 -22.43
N ALA A 56 -12.03 10.42 -22.69
CA ALA A 56 -11.69 9.87 -24.01
C ALA A 56 -12.90 9.94 -24.96
N GLY A 57 -13.41 11.15 -25.20
CA GLY A 57 -14.52 11.43 -26.10
C GLY A 57 -14.45 12.87 -26.58
N GLY A 58 -13.49 13.14 -27.47
CA GLY A 58 -13.45 14.31 -28.35
C GLY A 58 -13.80 13.90 -29.76
#